data_AF-A0A3D4QW00-F1
#
_entry.id   AF-A0A3D4QW00-F1
#
_cell.length_a   1.000
_cell.length_b   1.000
_cell.length_c   1.000
_cell.angle_alpha   90.00
_cell.angle_beta   90.00
_cell.angle_gamma   90.00
#
_symmetry.space_group_name_H-M   'P 1'
#
loop_
_entity.id
_entity.type
_entity.pdbx_description
1 polymer ?
#
loop_
_entity_poly.entity_id
_entity_poly.type
_entity_poly.pdbx_seq_one_letter_code
_entity_poly.pdbx_strand_id
1 'polypeptide(L)'
;MKRTIGLFILFAVLLSIIPQPAYAQEKAWFKTIKVDIGNETRDVKVVWIDMKDPMYRAEVALANGQAGQVDSFINIAEQLSDNETEVVAAINGTFFNANSDLQPTGTIRLQGRTAFFSNLGTCIGFTGNNEIEFAHLYTSVSGSINGNWEYPYNW
;
A
#
# COMPACT_ATOMS: atom_id res chain seq x y z
N MET A 1 38.81 27.00 44.67
CA MET A 1 37.71 27.39 43.75
C MET A 1 38.05 27.20 42.27
N LYS A 2 39.16 27.72 41.73
CA LYS A 2 39.45 27.61 40.29
C LYS A 2 39.65 26.17 39.77
N ARG A 3 40.27 25.27 40.56
CA ARG A 3 40.46 23.85 40.21
C ARG A 3 39.15 23.03 40.21
N THR A 4 38.25 23.31 41.14
CA THR A 4 36.95 22.63 41.23
C THR A 4 36.02 23.03 40.08
N ILE A 5 36.07 24.30 39.64
CA ILE A 5 35.33 24.78 38.47
C ILE A 5 35.86 24.12 37.18
N GLY A 6 37.18 24.01 37.02
CA GLY A 6 37.78 23.35 35.86
C GLY A 6 37.43 21.87 35.75
N LEU A 7 37.37 21.15 36.88
CA LEU A 7 36.96 19.75 36.91
C LEU A 7 35.48 19.58 36.54
N PHE A 8 34.62 20.50 36.97
CA PHE A 8 33.19 20.49 36.66
C PHE A 8 32.92 20.74 35.18
N ILE A 9 33.65 21.66 34.56
CA ILE A 9 33.55 21.94 33.11
C ILE A 9 34.05 20.74 32.31
N LEU A 10 35.17 20.12 32.71
CA LEU A 10 35.70 18.94 32.04
C LEU A 10 34.70 17.77 32.11
N PHE A 11 34.04 17.57 33.25
CA PHE A 11 33.03 16.54 33.44
C PHE A 11 31.77 16.78 32.60
N ALA A 12 31.31 18.04 32.49
CA ALA A 12 30.19 18.42 31.64
C ALA A 12 30.48 18.21 30.14
N VAL A 13 31.71 18.51 29.69
CA VAL A 13 32.14 18.26 28.31
C VAL A 13 32.23 16.76 28.03
N LEU A 14 32.75 15.95 28.94
CA LEU A 14 32.78 14.49 28.80
C LEU A 14 31.39 13.85 28.71
N LEU A 15 30.39 14.38 29.42
CA LEU A 15 29.00 13.93 29.33
C LEU A 15 28.32 14.28 27.99
N SER A 16 28.79 15.32 27.30
CA SER A 16 28.25 15.70 25.97
C SER A 16 28.74 14.84 24.79
N ILE A 17 29.69 13.93 25.02
CA ILE A 17 30.25 13.02 23.99
C ILE A 17 29.53 11.66 24.02
N ILE A 18 28.55 11.46 24.91
CA ILE A 18 27.75 10.24 24.92
C ILE A 18 26.91 10.24 23.63
N PRO A 19 27.11 9.27 22.71
CA PRO A 19 26.31 9.18 21.51
C PRO A 19 24.86 8.98 21.96
N GLN A 20 24.02 9.98 21.72
CA GLN A 20 22.60 9.79 21.90
C GLN A 20 22.13 8.82 20.82
N PRO A 21 21.39 7.75 21.17
CA PRO A 21 20.70 6.98 20.17
C PRO A 21 19.73 7.94 19.47
N ALA A 22 20.06 8.31 18.24
CA ALA A 22 19.08 8.91 17.35
C ALA A 22 18.08 7.79 17.05
N TYR A 23 16.99 7.75 17.80
CA TYR A 23 15.87 6.89 17.45
C TYR A 23 15.38 7.38 16.10
N ALA A 24 15.67 6.60 15.06
CA ALA A 24 15.06 6.79 13.76
C ALA A 24 13.53 6.82 13.99
N GLN A 25 12.87 7.83 13.43
CA GLN A 25 11.42 7.90 13.46
C GLN A 25 10.87 6.56 12.93
N GLU A 26 9.92 5.94 13.65
CA GLU A 26 9.28 4.71 13.18
C GLU A 26 8.66 4.96 11.81
N LYS A 27 9.07 4.18 10.82
CA LYS A 27 8.65 4.34 9.42
C LYS A 27 7.51 3.41 9.02
N ALA A 28 7.12 2.50 9.91
CA ALA A 28 5.88 1.75 9.84
C ALA A 28 5.47 1.33 11.25
N TRP A 29 4.16 1.30 11.52
CA TRP A 29 3.62 0.79 12.79
C TRP A 29 2.20 0.26 12.63
N PHE A 30 1.80 -0.58 13.58
CA PHE A 30 0.44 -1.11 13.72
C PHE A 30 -0.11 -0.79 15.11
N LYS A 31 -1.37 -0.37 15.18
CA LYS A 31 -2.06 -0.12 16.44
C LYS A 31 -3.56 -0.40 16.33
N THR A 32 -4.14 -0.95 17.39
CA THR A 32 -5.60 -0.92 17.58
C THR A 32 -5.99 0.35 18.31
N ILE A 33 -6.84 1.17 17.72
CA ILE A 33 -7.41 2.37 18.34
C ILE A 33 -8.90 2.19 18.60
N LYS A 34 -9.43 2.82 19.66
CA LYS A 34 -10.86 2.90 19.90
C LYS A 34 -11.42 4.16 19.23
N VAL A 35 -12.46 4.00 18.43
CA VAL A 35 -13.13 5.08 17.71
C VAL A 35 -14.61 5.07 18.08
N ASP A 36 -15.11 6.22 18.51
CA ASP A 36 -16.53 6.42 18.77
C ASP A 36 -17.24 6.74 17.45
N ILE A 37 -18.21 5.90 17.06
CA ILE A 37 -19.01 6.03 15.84
C ILE A 37 -20.49 6.05 16.27
N GLY A 38 -21.08 7.25 16.28
CA GLY A 38 -22.41 7.46 16.83
C GLY A 38 -22.44 7.18 18.33
N ASN A 39 -23.26 6.22 18.76
CA ASN A 39 -23.41 5.85 20.18
C ASN A 39 -22.59 4.60 20.57
N GLU A 40 -21.70 4.13 19.69
CA GLU A 40 -20.93 2.90 19.91
C GLU A 40 -19.42 3.15 19.74
N THR A 41 -18.62 2.52 20.60
CA THR A 41 -17.16 2.48 20.44
C THR A 41 -16.74 1.22 19.70
N ARG A 42 -15.89 1.36 18.68
CA ARG A 42 -15.34 0.25 17.88
C ARG A 42 -13.82 0.20 17.97
N ASP A 43 -13.27 -1.00 17.98
CA ASP A 43 -11.82 -1.21 17.82
C ASP A 43 -11.47 -1.17 16.32
N VAL A 44 -10.56 -0.28 15.95
CA VAL A 44 -10.06 -0.10 14.58
C VAL A 44 -8.59 -0.49 14.53
N LYS A 45 -8.28 -1.44 13.64
CA LYS A 45 -6.91 -1.84 13.32
C LYS A 45 -6.31 -0.85 12.33
N VAL A 46 -5.26 -0.16 12.73
CA VAL A 46 -4.58 0.85 11.91
C VAL A 46 -3.18 0.37 11.61
N VAL A 47 -2.83 0.42 10.33
CA VAL A 47 -1.45 0.30 9.84
C VAL A 47 -1.08 1.64 9.25
N TRP A 48 0.09 2.15 9.63
CA TRP A 48 0.66 3.36 9.06
C TRP A 48 2.04 3.03 8.50
N ILE A 49 2.34 3.57 7.33
CA ILE A 49 3.60 3.34 6.61
C ILE A 49 4.04 4.69 6.04
N ASP A 50 5.31 5.05 6.24
CA ASP A 50 5.93 6.18 5.57
C ASP A 50 6.27 5.81 4.14
N MET A 51 5.35 6.13 3.22
CA MET A 51 5.52 5.85 1.80
C MET A 51 6.69 6.63 1.16
N LYS A 52 7.29 7.60 1.86
CA LYS A 52 8.51 8.29 1.39
C LYS A 52 9.79 7.48 1.63
N ASP A 53 9.74 6.45 2.47
CA ASP A 53 10.87 5.53 2.61
C ASP A 53 10.93 4.60 1.38
N PRO A 54 12.03 4.60 0.62
CA PRO A 54 12.19 3.72 -0.55
C PRO A 54 12.19 2.22 -0.21
N MET A 55 12.30 1.85 1.07
CA MET A 55 12.15 0.46 1.52
C MET A 55 10.71 -0.05 1.47
N TYR A 56 9.71 0.84 1.41
CA TYR A 56 8.30 0.47 1.27
C TYR A 56 7.79 0.79 -0.12
N ARG A 57 6.92 -0.08 -0.64
CA ARG A 57 6.15 0.14 -1.85
C ARG A 57 4.78 -0.51 -1.69
N ALA A 58 3.77 0.05 -2.34
CA ALA A 58 2.44 -0.54 -2.36
C ALA A 58 2.30 -1.38 -3.63
N GLU A 59 1.86 -2.62 -3.48
CA GLU A 59 1.60 -3.54 -4.59
C GLU A 59 0.16 -4.04 -4.58
N VAL A 60 -0.35 -4.31 -5.77
CA VAL A 60 -1.67 -4.89 -5.97
C VAL A 60 -1.51 -6.38 -6.24
N ALA A 61 -2.13 -7.20 -5.40
CA ALA A 61 -2.15 -8.65 -5.56
C ALA A 61 -3.48 -9.12 -6.17
N LEU A 62 -3.41 -10.17 -7.00
CA LEU A 62 -4.55 -10.89 -7.54
C LEU A 62 -4.50 -12.33 -7.04
N ALA A 63 -5.65 -12.92 -6.71
CA ALA A 63 -5.69 -14.35 -6.39
C ALA A 63 -5.18 -15.17 -7.58
N ASN A 64 -4.23 -16.09 -7.33
CA ASN A 64 -3.58 -16.89 -8.37
C ASN A 64 -3.05 -16.08 -9.57
N GLY A 65 -2.70 -14.80 -9.36
CA GLY A 65 -2.19 -13.91 -10.40
C GLY A 65 -3.20 -13.47 -11.47
N GLN A 66 -4.51 -13.73 -11.31
CA GLN A 66 -5.51 -13.46 -12.35
C GLN A 66 -6.81 -12.85 -11.80
N ALA A 67 -7.44 -11.95 -12.56
CA ALA A 67 -8.79 -11.47 -12.29
C ALA A 67 -9.83 -12.60 -12.52
N GLY A 68 -10.89 -12.64 -11.71
CA GLY A 68 -11.88 -13.73 -11.78
C GLY A 68 -11.48 -14.98 -10.99
N GLN A 69 -10.45 -14.91 -10.16
CA GLN A 69 -10.02 -15.98 -9.26
C GLN A 69 -10.18 -15.53 -7.82
N VAL A 70 -10.31 -16.49 -6.90
CA VAL A 70 -10.44 -16.26 -5.46
C VAL A 70 -9.49 -17.17 -4.70
N ASP A 71 -8.98 -16.65 -3.58
CA ASP A 71 -8.17 -17.40 -2.62
C ASP A 71 -8.35 -16.73 -1.24
N SER A 72 -7.83 -17.36 -0.18
CA SER A 72 -7.78 -16.76 1.13
C SER A 72 -6.93 -15.48 1.12
N PHE A 73 -7.35 -14.49 1.89
CA PHE A 73 -6.66 -13.19 1.96
C PHE A 73 -5.16 -13.33 2.29
N ILE A 74 -4.82 -14.26 3.19
CA ILE A 74 -3.42 -14.47 3.59
C ILE A 74 -2.59 -15.04 2.43
N ASN A 75 -3.11 -16.01 1.67
CA ASN A 75 -2.41 -16.55 0.51
C ASN A 75 -2.19 -15.49 -0.57
N ILE A 76 -3.21 -14.64 -0.82
CA ILE A 76 -3.12 -13.54 -1.79
C ILE A 76 -2.03 -12.54 -1.38
N ALA A 77 -1.90 -12.25 -0.09
CA ALA A 77 -0.87 -11.34 0.40
C ALA A 77 0.51 -11.99 0.33
N GLU A 78 0.68 -13.18 0.92
CA GLU A 78 1.97 -13.85 1.08
C GLU A 78 2.62 -14.26 -0.25
N GLN A 79 1.85 -14.43 -1.32
CA GLN A 79 2.42 -14.73 -2.66
C GLN A 79 3.36 -13.62 -3.20
N LEU A 80 3.29 -12.40 -2.64
CA LEU A 80 4.17 -11.29 -3.02
C LEU A 80 5.49 -11.28 -2.24
N SER A 81 5.64 -12.12 -1.21
CA SER A 81 6.89 -12.27 -0.49
C SER A 81 7.87 -13.13 -1.30
N ASP A 82 9.12 -12.73 -1.34
CA ASP A 82 10.21 -13.49 -1.95
C ASP A 82 11.49 -13.38 -1.09
N ASN A 83 12.66 -13.72 -1.65
CA ASN A 83 13.93 -13.66 -0.93
C ASN A 83 14.44 -12.23 -0.69
N GLU A 84 13.87 -11.22 -1.35
CA GLU A 84 14.27 -9.81 -1.30
C GLU A 84 13.16 -8.89 -0.78
N THR A 85 11.91 -9.36 -0.77
CA THR A 85 10.70 -8.60 -0.43
C THR A 85 9.89 -9.30 0.66
N GLU A 86 9.48 -8.54 1.67
CA GLU A 86 8.56 -8.99 2.73
C GLU A 86 7.24 -8.21 2.66
N VAL A 87 6.13 -8.90 2.87
CA VAL A 87 4.81 -8.27 3.06
C VAL A 87 4.63 -7.85 4.51
N VAL A 88 4.84 -6.57 4.78
CA VAL A 88 4.71 -5.99 6.14
C VAL A 88 3.26 -5.67 6.52
N ALA A 89 2.38 -5.49 5.52
CA ALA A 89 0.96 -5.24 5.71
C ALA A 89 0.18 -5.48 4.42
N ALA A 90 -1.09 -5.86 4.57
CA ALA A 90 -2.04 -5.98 3.47
C ALA A 90 -3.43 -5.55 3.92
N ILE A 91 -4.25 -5.07 2.98
CA ILE A 91 -5.68 -4.82 3.15
C ILE A 91 -6.44 -5.40 1.96
N ASN A 92 -7.73 -5.71 2.15
CA ASN A 92 -8.59 -6.10 1.04
C ASN A 92 -8.75 -4.95 0.05
N GLY A 93 -8.80 -5.29 -1.25
CA GLY A 93 -8.99 -4.35 -2.34
C GLY A 93 -10.46 -4.14 -2.73
N THR A 94 -10.71 -4.09 -4.03
CA THR A 94 -12.05 -3.88 -4.59
C THR A 94 -13.02 -5.04 -4.30
N PHE A 95 -14.32 -4.76 -4.40
CA PHE A 95 -15.36 -5.79 -4.39
C PHE A 95 -15.21 -6.74 -5.58
N PHE A 96 -15.77 -7.94 -5.45
CA PHE A 96 -15.88 -8.91 -6.54
C PHE A 96 -17.21 -9.67 -6.44
N ASN A 97 -17.63 -10.27 -7.54
CA ASN A 97 -18.85 -11.05 -7.61
C ASN A 97 -18.66 -12.46 -7.05
N ALA A 98 -18.92 -12.64 -5.76
CA ALA A 98 -18.71 -13.93 -5.08
C ALA A 98 -19.66 -15.07 -5.51
N ASN A 99 -20.71 -14.80 -6.30
CA ASN A 99 -21.79 -15.75 -6.56
C ASN A 99 -21.91 -16.19 -8.03
N SER A 100 -21.09 -15.65 -8.94
CA SER A 100 -21.16 -16.05 -10.35
C SER A 100 -19.78 -16.11 -11.02
N ASP A 101 -19.35 -15.04 -11.69
CA ASP A 101 -18.15 -15.03 -12.53
C ASP A 101 -16.86 -14.68 -11.78
N LEU A 102 -16.96 -14.42 -10.47
CA LEU A 102 -15.84 -14.05 -9.58
C LEU A 102 -15.09 -12.79 -10.03
N GLN A 103 -15.66 -12.02 -10.96
CA GLN A 103 -15.00 -10.85 -11.53
C GLN A 103 -14.96 -9.71 -10.50
N PRO A 104 -13.88 -8.91 -10.49
CA PRO A 104 -13.83 -7.68 -9.72
C PRO A 104 -14.92 -6.69 -10.18
N THR A 105 -15.31 -5.78 -9.29
CA THR A 105 -16.23 -4.68 -9.63
C THR A 105 -15.48 -3.39 -9.95
N GLY A 106 -14.29 -3.17 -9.38
CA GLY A 106 -13.46 -1.98 -9.62
C GLY A 106 -12.33 -2.24 -10.61
N THR A 107 -11.82 -1.17 -11.24
CA THR A 107 -10.60 -1.24 -12.06
C THR A 107 -9.40 -1.70 -11.23
N ILE A 108 -8.64 -2.64 -11.78
CA ILE A 108 -7.40 -3.15 -11.22
C ILE A 108 -6.27 -2.97 -12.25
N ARG A 109 -5.27 -2.19 -11.86
CA ARG A 109 -4.01 -2.03 -12.60
C ARG A 109 -2.84 -2.41 -11.70
N LEU A 110 -1.89 -3.16 -12.24
CA LEU A 110 -0.66 -3.54 -11.58
C LEU A 110 0.50 -3.47 -12.57
N GLN A 111 1.65 -2.96 -12.12
CA GLN A 111 2.86 -2.83 -12.95
C GLN A 111 2.61 -2.14 -14.31
N GLY A 112 1.75 -1.11 -14.31
CA GLY A 112 1.36 -0.37 -15.52
C GLY A 112 0.36 -1.07 -16.43
N ARG A 113 0.05 -2.35 -16.21
CA ARG A 113 -0.89 -3.16 -17.00
C ARG A 113 -2.27 -3.20 -16.37
N THR A 114 -3.29 -3.20 -17.21
CA THR A 114 -4.69 -3.38 -16.79
C THR A 114 -4.99 -4.87 -16.68
N ALA A 115 -5.26 -5.37 -15.47
CA ALA A 115 -5.73 -6.74 -15.27
C ALA A 115 -7.25 -6.85 -15.38
N PHE A 116 -7.95 -5.81 -14.94
CA PHE A 116 -9.40 -5.69 -15.07
C PHE A 116 -9.74 -4.21 -15.15
N PHE A 117 -10.66 -3.81 -16.03
CA PHE A 117 -11.18 -2.45 -16.03
C PHE A 117 -12.68 -2.45 -15.80
N SER A 118 -13.10 -1.52 -14.96
CA SER A 118 -14.48 -1.05 -14.87
C SER A 118 -14.47 0.46 -14.78
N ASN A 119 -15.45 1.10 -15.38
CA ASN A 119 -15.58 2.57 -15.31
C ASN A 119 -16.43 2.99 -14.09
N LEU A 120 -16.34 2.23 -13.00
CA LEU A 120 -17.14 2.40 -11.78
C LEU A 120 -16.28 2.80 -10.59
N GLY A 121 -16.77 3.78 -9.83
CA GLY A 121 -16.19 4.19 -8.56
C GLY A 121 -14.89 4.98 -8.66
N THR A 122 -14.24 5.17 -7.52
CA THR A 122 -12.95 5.85 -7.37
C THR A 122 -11.86 4.80 -7.24
N CYS A 123 -10.76 4.98 -7.97
CA CYS A 123 -9.54 4.20 -7.80
C CYS A 123 -8.61 4.92 -6.82
N ILE A 124 -7.95 4.15 -5.96
CA ILE A 124 -6.73 4.57 -5.28
C ILE A 124 -5.55 3.97 -6.03
N GLY A 125 -4.56 4.80 -6.34
CA GLY A 125 -3.33 4.41 -7.01
C GLY A 125 -2.11 4.86 -6.22
N PHE A 126 -1.01 4.14 -6.43
CA PHE A 126 0.32 4.51 -5.96
C PHE A 126 1.20 4.71 -7.18
N THR A 127 1.80 5.88 -7.30
CA THR A 127 2.69 6.23 -8.40
C THR A 127 4.05 5.54 -8.23
N GLY A 128 4.90 5.59 -9.26
CA GLY A 128 6.27 5.03 -9.19
C GLY A 128 7.19 5.70 -8.14
N ASN A 129 6.80 6.87 -7.63
CA ASN A 129 7.45 7.58 -6.52
C ASN A 129 6.67 7.49 -5.20
N ASN A 130 5.79 6.48 -5.06
CA ASN A 130 4.99 6.20 -3.86
C ASN A 130 4.03 7.32 -3.44
N GLU A 131 3.65 8.21 -4.35
CA GLU A 131 2.57 9.18 -4.10
C GLU A 131 1.22 8.51 -4.24
N ILE A 132 0.27 8.92 -3.38
CA ILE A 132 -1.10 8.40 -3.37
C ILE A 132 -1.95 9.29 -4.26
N GLU A 133 -2.65 8.68 -5.21
CA GLU A 133 -3.61 9.36 -6.06
C GLU A 133 -5.00 8.74 -5.93
N PHE A 134 -6.02 9.60 -5.88
CA PHE A 134 -7.42 9.20 -5.98
C PHE A 134 -7.99 9.74 -7.27
N ALA A 135 -8.45 8.85 -8.15
CA ALA A 135 -8.93 9.24 -9.47
C ALA A 135 -10.07 8.35 -9.95
N HIS A 136 -10.94 8.91 -10.79
CA HIS A 136 -11.84 8.11 -11.60
C HIS A 136 -11.12 7.72 -12.89
N LEU A 137 -10.98 6.41 -13.12
CA LEU A 137 -10.36 5.90 -14.34
C LEU A 137 -11.44 5.52 -15.34
N TYR A 138 -11.50 6.25 -16.45
CA TYR A 138 -12.36 5.93 -17.59
C TYR A 138 -11.51 5.28 -18.68
N THR A 139 -11.59 3.96 -18.77
CA THR A 139 -10.84 3.18 -19.76
C THR A 139 -11.76 2.83 -20.92
N SER A 140 -11.27 3.03 -22.14
CA SER A 140 -11.84 2.49 -23.37
C SER A 140 -10.83 1.56 -24.02
N VAL A 141 -11.33 0.51 -24.66
CA VAL A 141 -10.55 -0.32 -25.57
C VAL A 141 -10.93 0.10 -26.97
N SER A 142 -9.95 0.21 -27.87
CA SER A 142 -10.22 0.39 -29.29
C SER A 142 -9.24 -0.43 -30.12
N GLY A 143 -9.73 -1.15 -31.13
CA GLY A 143 -8.93 -1.99 -32.00
C GLY A 143 -9.74 -2.65 -33.11
N SER A 144 -9.02 -3.23 -34.07
CA SER A 144 -9.57 -4.01 -35.16
C SER A 144 -8.82 -5.32 -35.34
N ILE A 145 -9.52 -6.34 -35.84
CA ILE A 145 -8.92 -7.60 -36.29
C ILE A 145 -8.53 -7.42 -37.75
N ASN A 146 -7.25 -7.61 -38.07
CA ASN A 146 -6.70 -7.50 -39.43
C ASN A 146 -7.03 -6.16 -40.13
N GLY A 147 -7.15 -5.07 -39.38
CA GLY A 147 -7.50 -3.74 -39.90
C GLY A 147 -8.99 -3.56 -40.23
N ASN A 148 -9.84 -4.53 -39.93
CA ASN A 148 -11.28 -4.43 -40.16
C ASN A 148 -11.99 -3.73 -38.99
N TRP A 149 -12.51 -2.52 -39.26
CA TRP A 149 -13.22 -1.70 -38.27
C TRP A 149 -14.74 -1.94 -38.25
N GLU A 150 -15.24 -2.94 -38.96
CA GLU A 150 -16.65 -3.32 -38.94
C GLU A 150 -16.91 -4.44 -37.93
N TYR A 151 -18.07 -4.39 -37.27
CA TYR A 151 -18.51 -5.44 -36.35
C TYR A 151 -18.65 -6.78 -37.09
N PRO A 152 -18.24 -7.93 -36.52
CA PRO A 152 -17.75 -8.16 -35.15
C PRO A 152 -16.23 -8.08 -34.99
N TYR A 153 -15.53 -7.47 -35.94
CA TYR A 153 -14.06 -7.46 -36.00
C TYR A 153 -13.44 -6.25 -35.33
N ASN A 154 -14.22 -5.39 -34.69
CA ASN A 154 -13.76 -4.20 -34.02
C ASN A 154 -14.28 -4.12 -32.57
N TRP A 155 -13.53 -3.38 -31.77
CA TRP A 155 -13.86 -2.99 -30.40
C TRP A 155 -13.35 -1.58 -30.14
#